data_AF-A0A7Y3G386-F1
#
_entry.id   AF-A0A7Y3G386-F1
#
_cell.length_a   1.000
_cell.length_b   1.000
_cell.length_c   1.000
_cell.angle_alpha   90.00
_cell.angle_beta   90.00
_cell.angle_gamma   90.00
#
_symmetry.space_group_name_H-M   'P 1'
#
loop_
_entity.id
_entity.type
_entity.pdbx_description
1 polymer ?
#
loop_
_entity_poly.entity_id
_entity_poly.type
_entity_poly.pdbx_seq_one_letter_code
_entity_poly.pdbx_strand_id
1 'polypeptide(L)'
;MRWFRNALVLAGAVWIASAGMALAAEGDAVGMFDPNTGIWTLTLPNGDSSAFYYGNPGDVPMMGDWDCEGGATVGMYRPSNGFVYVRNTNDFGVADYDFFYGNPGDVPVAGDWNGDGCTTLAIHRGGSLYVSNRLATGFADFVFAFGQPGHTPFSADFNGDGKDSIGFFDPSTARVYWRDTLTAGQPTVSTFLGIPGDQLVAGDWGQGFDTNAVVRGNILYFETPNGIQEFAVGGRGTAVNGKLSYTSSNSTIAIMPVGDSITEGNPGEYTYRYFLYRELVGAGYPIDMIGSRTGVCCDGAPADPNFDQDHQAWSGATSDEIAERVTETEARYRPAIAILHVGTNDIWGPPPPGVPGDDPNSPNTSYDIDASRANMLDLIASLRRSNPDVDIVLSTLIPCDLGLVCSERIPELNNMIRSLVKPLSTDRSRIVLVDLDGVVGVGDLVDGVHPGRNGQAAMARAYDQAVRGLIDLRPLPLPDPIPLPDPLPPRPMVGGIDLIADVVERLSDISV
;
A
#
# COMPACT_ATOMS: atom_id res chain seq x y z
N MET A 1 38.29 2.48 9.03
CA MET A 1 36.85 2.31 8.77
C MET A 1 36.16 3.33 9.63
N ARG A 2 35.56 4.35 9.03
CA ARG A 2 34.82 5.41 9.75
C ARG A 2 33.34 5.06 9.60
N TRP A 3 32.64 4.97 10.72
CA TRP A 3 31.22 4.65 10.80
C TRP A 3 30.50 5.93 11.22
N PHE A 4 29.45 6.31 10.50
CA PHE A 4 28.59 7.46 10.80
C PHE A 4 27.26 6.91 11.36
N ARG A 5 26.67 7.62 12.32
CA ARG A 5 25.52 7.19 13.14
C ARG A 5 24.59 8.40 13.31
N ASN A 6 23.28 8.23 13.14
CA ASN A 6 22.15 8.95 13.79
C ASN A 6 20.84 8.71 12.98
N ALA A 7 19.68 8.56 13.63
CA ALA A 7 18.37 8.42 12.97
C ALA A 7 17.21 8.89 13.88
N LEU A 8 16.31 9.75 13.37
CA LEU A 8 15.16 10.32 14.09
C LEU A 8 13.80 9.94 13.45
N VAL A 9 12.77 9.69 14.27
CA VAL A 9 11.34 9.72 13.88
C VAL A 9 10.56 10.87 14.51
N LEU A 10 9.54 11.33 13.77
CA LEU A 10 8.76 12.55 13.95
C LEU A 10 7.72 12.57 15.07
N ALA A 11 7.49 13.80 15.54
CA ALA A 11 6.27 14.32 16.12
C ALA A 11 5.38 15.01 15.07
N GLY A 12 4.08 14.73 15.02
CA GLY A 12 3.12 15.56 14.27
C GLY A 12 1.75 15.61 14.92
N ALA A 13 1.32 16.83 15.25
CA ALA A 13 0.05 17.14 15.87
C ALA A 13 -1.12 17.09 14.87
N VAL A 14 -1.70 15.90 14.66
CA VAL A 14 -3.13 15.72 14.34
C VAL A 14 -3.58 14.45 15.06
N TRP A 15 -4.53 14.59 15.98
CA TRP A 15 -5.02 13.50 16.82
C TRP A 15 -5.79 12.46 16.00
N ILE A 16 -5.13 11.34 15.72
CA ILE A 16 -5.76 10.02 15.54
C ILE A 16 -5.02 9.08 16.48
N ALA A 17 -5.74 8.28 17.25
CA ALA A 17 -5.20 7.35 18.24
C ALA A 17 -4.41 6.22 17.58
N SER A 18 -3.17 6.48 17.19
CA SER A 18 -2.25 5.51 16.56
C SER A 18 -0.84 5.68 17.12
N ALA A 19 -0.14 4.55 17.33
CA ALA A 19 1.22 4.44 17.86
C ALA A 19 2.22 5.41 17.18
N GLY A 20 3.22 5.92 17.91
CA GLY A 20 4.39 6.63 17.38
C GLY A 20 5.61 5.71 17.32
N MET A 21 6.72 6.10 16.69
CA MET A 21 7.94 5.27 16.55
C MET A 21 9.22 6.08 16.78
N ALA A 22 10.38 5.45 17.06
CA ALA A 22 11.71 6.07 17.13
C ALA A 22 12.86 5.03 16.95
N LEU A 23 14.07 5.40 16.51
CA LEU A 23 15.19 4.48 16.17
C LEU A 23 16.49 4.64 17.02
N ALA A 24 17.27 3.55 17.19
CA ALA A 24 18.54 3.52 17.94
C ALA A 24 19.68 2.74 17.23
N ALA A 25 20.92 3.25 17.25
CA ALA A 25 22.06 2.71 16.47
C ALA A 25 23.12 1.90 17.26
N GLU A 26 23.11 0.57 17.06
CA GLU A 26 24.19 -0.34 16.61
C GLU A 26 23.57 -1.75 16.55
N GLY A 27 23.24 -2.25 15.35
CA GLY A 27 22.30 -3.38 15.24
C GLY A 27 20.88 -2.86 15.39
N ASP A 28 20.47 -2.07 14.41
CA ASP A 28 19.49 -0.99 14.55
C ASP A 28 18.11 -1.45 15.04
N ALA A 29 17.74 -0.98 16.22
CA ALA A 29 16.44 -1.30 16.81
C ALA A 29 15.38 -0.33 16.31
N VAL A 30 14.29 -0.87 15.76
CA VAL A 30 13.08 -0.12 15.45
C VAL A 30 12.20 -0.03 16.69
N GLY A 31 11.99 1.19 17.18
CA GLY A 31 11.16 1.48 18.35
C GLY A 31 9.73 1.86 17.98
N MET A 32 8.74 1.26 18.63
CA MET A 32 7.35 1.74 18.68
C MET A 32 7.02 2.28 20.06
N PHE A 33 6.18 3.31 20.10
CA PHE A 33 5.66 3.96 21.29
C PHE A 33 4.13 3.94 21.23
N ASP A 34 3.49 3.35 22.22
CA ASP A 34 2.03 3.46 22.38
C ASP A 34 1.71 4.72 23.20
N PRO A 35 1.13 5.78 22.59
CA PRO A 35 0.85 7.03 23.27
C PRO A 35 -0.25 6.92 24.33
N ASN A 36 -1.03 5.83 24.35
CA ASN A 36 -2.05 5.62 25.36
C ASN A 36 -1.49 4.98 26.62
N THR A 37 -0.48 4.12 26.48
CA THR A 37 0.09 3.35 27.59
C THR A 37 1.48 3.83 28.01
N GLY A 38 2.16 4.64 27.18
CA GLY A 38 3.53 5.08 27.41
C GLY A 38 4.57 3.97 27.21
N ILE A 39 4.20 2.87 26.56
CA ILE A 39 5.06 1.70 26.38
C ILE A 39 5.88 1.88 25.10
N TRP A 40 7.19 1.77 25.26
CA TRP A 40 8.16 1.60 24.20
C TRP A 40 8.39 0.11 23.91
N THR A 41 8.51 -0.25 22.65
CA THR A 41 8.94 -1.57 22.17
C THR A 41 10.06 -1.39 21.17
N LEU A 42 11.29 -1.77 21.51
CA LEU A 42 12.45 -1.72 20.63
C LEU A 42 12.69 -3.10 20.01
N THR A 43 12.74 -3.18 18.69
CA THR A 43 12.89 -4.41 17.92
C THR A 43 14.19 -4.39 17.13
N LEU A 44 15.15 -5.24 17.49
CA LEU A 44 16.43 -5.38 16.80
C LEU A 44 16.27 -6.06 15.42
N PRO A 45 17.25 -5.94 14.50
CA PRO A 45 17.18 -6.52 13.17
C PRO A 45 17.10 -8.06 13.17
N ASN A 46 17.57 -8.68 14.25
CA ASN A 46 17.50 -10.13 14.45
C ASN A 46 16.12 -10.60 14.95
N GLY A 47 15.17 -9.68 15.17
CA GLY A 47 13.81 -9.94 15.65
C GLY A 47 13.66 -9.94 17.17
N ASP A 48 14.74 -9.78 17.93
CA ASP A 48 14.65 -9.66 19.39
C ASP A 48 13.96 -8.34 19.75
N SER A 49 13.03 -8.40 20.71
CA SER A 49 12.28 -7.22 21.15
C SER A 49 12.38 -7.02 22.66
N SER A 50 12.59 -5.78 23.08
CA SER A 50 12.47 -5.34 24.48
C SER A 50 11.34 -4.32 24.60
N ALA A 51 10.68 -4.27 25.76
CA ALA A 51 9.64 -3.29 26.02
C ALA A 51 9.78 -2.69 27.42
N PHE A 52 9.55 -1.39 27.53
CA PHE A 52 9.64 -0.64 28.78
C PHE A 52 8.70 0.56 28.74
N TYR A 53 8.38 1.10 29.92
CA TYR A 53 7.54 2.28 30.04
C TYR A 53 8.40 3.52 30.23
N TYR A 54 8.13 4.57 29.44
CA TYR A 54 8.74 5.88 29.61
C TYR A 54 7.88 6.96 28.97
N GLY A 55 7.65 8.07 29.68
CA GLY A 55 6.79 9.17 29.25
C GLY A 55 5.32 9.04 29.68
N ASN A 56 4.56 10.12 29.52
CA ASN A 56 3.15 10.19 29.87
C ASN A 56 2.26 10.21 28.62
N PRO A 57 0.97 9.84 28.74
CA PRO A 57 0.02 10.01 27.65
C PRO A 57 -0.02 11.45 27.14
N GLY A 58 0.12 11.62 25.82
CA GLY A 58 0.20 12.92 25.16
C GLY A 58 1.60 13.55 25.12
N ASP A 59 2.61 12.90 25.73
CA ASP A 59 4.01 13.20 25.39
C ASP A 59 4.32 12.67 23.98
N VAL A 60 5.26 13.34 23.34
CA VAL A 60 5.73 13.06 22.00
C VAL A 60 7.06 12.32 22.09
N PRO A 61 7.15 11.10 21.53
CA PRO A 61 8.37 10.30 21.56
C PRO A 61 9.44 10.87 20.62
N MET A 62 10.71 10.74 21.01
CA MET A 62 11.90 11.06 20.21
C MET A 62 13.00 10.06 20.52
N MET A 63 13.98 9.89 19.62
CA MET A 63 15.25 9.21 19.93
C MET A 63 16.44 9.94 19.33
N GLY A 64 17.59 9.76 19.95
CA GLY A 64 18.82 10.46 19.61
C GLY A 64 20.00 10.00 20.46
N ASP A 65 21.20 10.21 19.96
CA ASP A 65 22.46 10.05 20.72
C ASP A 65 22.68 11.28 21.60
N TRP A 66 21.96 11.35 22.72
CA TRP A 66 21.91 12.54 23.57
C TRP A 66 23.23 12.81 24.33
N ASP A 67 24.02 11.78 24.57
CA ASP A 67 25.27 11.85 25.33
C ASP A 67 26.54 11.72 24.48
N CYS A 68 26.36 11.63 23.15
CA CYS A 68 27.44 11.58 22.16
C CYS A 68 28.33 10.33 22.29
N GLU A 69 27.82 9.25 22.90
CA GLU A 69 28.54 7.99 23.02
C GLU A 69 28.27 7.05 21.83
N GLY A 70 27.50 7.52 20.85
CA GLY A 70 27.19 6.85 19.59
C GLY A 70 25.92 6.00 19.65
N GLY A 71 25.15 6.04 20.73
CA GLY A 71 24.00 5.16 20.94
C GLY A 71 22.71 5.95 21.12
N ALA A 72 21.77 5.81 20.18
CA ALA A 72 20.50 6.51 20.30
C ALA A 72 19.57 5.91 21.37
N THR A 73 18.96 6.79 22.17
CA THR A 73 18.19 6.45 23.36
C THR A 73 16.92 7.28 23.48
N VAL A 74 15.99 6.89 24.36
CA VAL A 74 14.64 7.49 24.42
C VAL A 74 14.60 8.94 24.93
N GLY A 75 13.79 9.74 24.26
CA GLY A 75 13.42 11.10 24.63
C GLY A 75 11.91 11.33 24.57
N MET A 76 11.43 12.29 25.36
CA MET A 76 10.04 12.74 25.38
C MET A 76 9.97 14.25 25.31
N TYR A 77 9.06 14.77 24.51
CA TYR A 77 8.66 16.17 24.51
C TYR A 77 7.23 16.27 24.99
N ARG A 78 6.94 17.23 25.89
CA ARG A 78 5.60 17.46 26.39
C ARG A 78 5.01 18.70 25.72
N PRO A 79 4.10 18.54 24.73
CA PRO A 79 3.58 19.68 23.97
C PRO A 79 2.71 20.64 24.80
N SER A 80 2.24 20.20 25.97
CA SER A 80 1.39 21.04 26.84
C SER A 80 2.18 22.12 27.59
N ASN A 81 3.50 21.97 27.73
CA ASN A 81 4.33 22.91 28.49
C ASN A 81 5.76 23.11 27.96
N GLY A 82 6.16 22.42 26.88
CA GLY A 82 7.45 22.58 26.24
C GLY A 82 8.63 21.89 26.95
N PHE A 83 8.36 20.98 27.90
CA PHE A 83 9.41 20.21 28.56
C PHE A 83 9.94 19.08 27.68
N VAL A 84 11.23 18.85 27.78
CA VAL A 84 12.00 17.77 27.18
C VAL A 84 12.49 16.87 28.31
N TYR A 85 12.41 15.56 28.12
CA TYR A 85 12.86 14.54 29.06
C TYR A 85 13.65 13.47 28.28
N VAL A 86 14.97 13.45 28.40
CA VAL A 86 15.83 12.49 27.70
C VAL A 86 16.49 11.53 28.67
N ARG A 87 16.62 10.27 28.26
CA ARG A 87 17.40 9.24 28.94
C ARG A 87 18.56 8.84 28.06
N ASN A 88 19.66 8.46 28.68
CA ASN A 88 20.82 7.84 28.03
C ASN A 88 20.74 6.31 28.05
N THR A 89 19.57 5.76 28.39
CA THR A 89 19.33 4.31 28.50
C THR A 89 17.93 3.95 28.01
N ASN A 90 17.83 2.79 27.35
CA ASN A 90 16.60 2.23 26.79
C ASN A 90 15.91 1.27 27.78
N ASP A 91 15.53 1.81 28.93
CA ASP A 91 14.81 1.13 29.99
C ASP A 91 13.84 2.09 30.72
N PHE A 92 13.21 1.63 31.80
CA PHE A 92 12.27 2.44 32.57
C PHE A 92 13.00 3.35 33.58
N GLY A 93 12.41 4.51 33.90
CA GLY A 93 12.87 5.36 35.00
C GLY A 93 12.67 6.86 34.76
N VAL A 94 13.40 7.68 35.52
CA VAL A 94 13.40 9.15 35.41
C VAL A 94 14.42 9.65 34.38
N ALA A 95 14.16 10.80 33.75
CA ALA A 95 15.06 11.39 32.76
C ALA A 95 16.46 11.68 33.34
N ASP A 96 17.49 11.53 32.51
CA ASP A 96 18.86 11.96 32.81
C ASP A 96 19.02 13.47 32.60
N TYR A 97 18.33 14.02 31.60
CA TYR A 97 18.15 15.46 31.43
C TYR A 97 16.68 15.83 31.30
N ASP A 98 16.27 16.84 32.04
CA ASP A 98 15.00 17.53 31.87
C ASP A 98 15.22 19.04 31.75
N PHE A 99 14.62 19.63 30.72
CA PHE A 99 14.72 21.06 30.45
C PHE A 99 13.53 21.51 29.61
N PHE A 100 13.24 22.81 29.57
CA PHE A 100 12.24 23.33 28.63
C PHE A 100 12.91 23.91 27.39
N TYR A 101 12.35 23.62 26.23
CA TYR A 101 12.73 24.21 24.95
C TYR A 101 11.51 24.29 24.03
N GLY A 102 10.89 25.47 23.98
CA GLY A 102 9.67 25.71 23.23
C GLY A 102 8.50 26.17 24.10
N ASN A 103 7.35 26.30 23.47
CA ASN A 103 6.09 26.77 24.03
C ASN A 103 5.00 25.71 23.80
N PRO A 104 3.87 25.80 24.52
CA PRO A 104 2.73 24.93 24.26
C PRO A 104 2.30 24.96 22.79
N GLY A 105 2.17 23.78 22.19
CA GLY A 105 1.76 23.59 20.79
C GLY A 105 2.88 23.57 19.75
N ASP A 106 4.14 23.72 20.16
CA ASP A 106 5.26 23.49 19.25
C ASP A 106 5.44 22.01 18.93
N VAL A 107 6.05 21.74 17.77
CA VAL A 107 6.33 20.38 17.29
C VAL A 107 7.84 20.13 17.35
N PRO A 108 8.33 19.18 18.15
CA PRO A 108 9.76 18.92 18.30
C PRO A 108 10.31 18.06 17.15
N VAL A 109 11.61 18.16 16.92
CA VAL A 109 12.38 17.30 16.02
C VAL A 109 13.82 17.22 16.57
N ALA A 110 14.42 16.04 16.63
CA ALA A 110 15.76 15.85 17.21
C ALA A 110 16.79 15.48 16.14
N GLY A 111 17.96 16.11 16.16
CA GLY A 111 18.98 15.82 15.17
C GLY A 111 20.36 16.33 15.54
N ASP A 112 21.36 15.85 14.82
CA ASP A 112 22.74 16.33 14.83
C ASP A 112 22.90 17.50 13.83
N TRP A 113 22.41 18.68 14.24
CA TRP A 113 22.34 19.84 13.36
C TRP A 113 23.69 20.48 13.04
N ASN A 114 24.74 20.19 13.81
CA ASN A 114 26.07 20.77 13.66
C ASN A 114 27.14 19.77 13.19
N GLY A 115 26.83 18.47 13.17
CA GLY A 115 27.66 17.37 12.70
C GLY A 115 28.75 16.99 13.67
N ASP A 116 28.49 17.10 14.98
CA ASP A 116 29.44 16.70 16.01
C ASP A 116 29.20 15.27 16.53
N GLY A 117 28.20 14.59 15.99
CA GLY A 117 27.76 13.24 16.37
C GLY A 117 26.69 13.25 17.45
N CYS A 118 26.43 14.37 18.11
CA CYS A 118 25.48 14.47 19.21
C CYS A 118 24.09 14.84 18.72
N THR A 119 23.05 14.13 19.18
CA THR A 119 21.68 14.54 18.91
C THR A 119 21.23 15.64 19.88
N THR A 120 20.65 16.69 19.32
CA THR A 120 20.06 17.82 20.06
C THR A 120 18.65 18.11 19.54
N LEU A 121 18.08 19.29 19.81
CA LEU A 121 16.66 19.55 19.56
C LEU A 121 16.41 20.78 18.70
N ALA A 122 15.39 20.68 17.85
CA ALA A 122 14.73 21.81 17.23
C ALA A 122 13.21 21.77 17.47
N ILE A 123 12.57 22.92 17.33
CA ILE A 123 11.11 23.06 17.37
C ILE A 123 10.61 23.72 16.09
N HIS A 124 9.51 23.20 15.55
CA HIS A 124 8.78 23.80 14.45
C HIS A 124 7.57 24.58 15.00
N ARG A 125 7.55 25.88 14.66
CA ARG A 125 6.48 26.81 15.07
C ARG A 125 6.16 27.76 13.91
N GLY A 126 4.92 27.72 13.44
CA GLY A 126 4.42 28.68 12.46
C GLY A 126 5.21 28.76 11.15
N GLY A 127 5.73 27.62 10.65
CA GLY A 127 6.52 27.56 9.42
C GLY A 127 8.01 27.93 9.61
N SER A 128 8.47 28.06 10.85
CA SER A 128 9.87 28.31 11.19
C SER A 128 10.42 27.21 12.08
N LEU A 129 11.67 26.83 11.82
CA LEU A 129 12.44 25.91 12.64
C LEU A 129 13.39 26.69 13.54
N TYR A 130 13.37 26.38 14.83
CA TYR A 130 14.25 26.96 15.85
C TYR A 130 15.16 25.85 16.35
N VAL A 131 16.45 25.93 15.99
CA VAL A 131 17.42 24.86 16.23
C VAL A 131 18.30 25.20 17.42
N SER A 132 18.55 24.24 18.31
CA SER A 132 19.55 24.36 19.36
C SER A 132 20.51 23.18 19.35
N ASN A 133 21.81 23.49 19.41
CA ASN A 133 22.88 22.51 19.56
C ASN A 133 23.20 22.23 21.03
N ARG A 134 22.18 22.33 21.92
CA ARG A 134 22.35 22.13 23.36
C ARG A 134 21.13 21.42 23.94
N LEU A 135 21.38 20.48 24.86
CA LEU A 135 20.34 19.85 25.69
C LEU A 135 20.10 20.67 26.97
N ALA A 136 19.69 21.92 26.80
CA ALA A 136 19.47 22.83 27.91
C ALA A 136 18.42 23.88 27.57
N THR A 137 17.86 24.48 28.62
CA THR A 137 17.06 25.69 28.50
C THR A 137 17.87 26.83 27.88
N GLY A 138 17.35 27.44 26.83
CA GLY A 138 17.99 28.57 26.18
C GLY A 138 17.29 29.04 24.92
N PHE A 139 17.94 29.98 24.24
CA PHE A 139 17.53 30.43 22.90
C PHE A 139 18.05 29.47 21.83
N ALA A 140 17.37 29.45 20.68
CA ALA A 140 17.87 28.80 19.48
C ALA A 140 19.21 29.40 19.03
N ASP A 141 20.11 28.55 18.59
CA ASP A 141 21.38 28.96 17.98
C ASP A 141 21.15 29.56 16.59
N PHE A 142 20.15 29.06 15.85
CA PHE A 142 19.68 29.67 14.61
C PHE A 142 18.20 29.35 14.33
N VAL A 143 17.59 30.20 13.50
CA VAL A 143 16.17 30.14 13.14
C VAL A 143 16.02 30.39 11.65
N PHE A 144 15.23 29.59 10.95
CA PHE A 144 14.94 29.79 9.54
C PHE A 144 13.52 29.32 9.17
N ALA A 145 12.98 29.90 8.10
CA ALA A 145 11.64 29.57 7.60
C ALA A 145 11.71 28.38 6.64
N PHE A 146 11.06 27.27 7.00
CA PHE A 146 10.88 26.10 6.16
C PHE A 146 9.78 25.22 6.75
N GLY A 147 8.95 24.62 5.89
CA GLY A 147 7.78 23.83 6.28
C GLY A 147 6.47 24.63 6.31
N GLN A 148 5.35 23.90 6.41
CA GLN A 148 4.01 24.47 6.55
C GLN A 148 3.37 24.02 7.87
N PRO A 149 2.50 24.83 8.49
CA PRO A 149 1.69 24.39 9.61
C PRO A 149 0.89 23.13 9.27
N GLY A 150 0.91 22.14 10.16
CA GLY A 150 0.22 20.85 9.97
C GLY A 150 1.06 19.77 9.28
N HIS A 151 2.22 20.12 8.69
CA HIS A 151 3.18 19.12 8.24
C HIS A 151 4.03 18.62 9.41
N THR A 152 4.38 17.35 9.37
CA THR A 152 5.16 16.64 10.37
C THR A 152 6.65 16.86 10.05
N PRO A 153 7.48 17.48 10.93
CA PRO A 153 8.92 17.67 10.71
C PRO A 153 9.77 16.43 11.03
N PHE A 154 10.73 16.10 10.15
CA PHE A 154 11.74 15.05 10.35
C PHE A 154 13.14 15.57 10.06
N SER A 155 14.14 14.91 10.62
CA SER A 155 15.54 15.17 10.30
C SER A 155 16.29 13.89 9.97
N ALA A 156 17.29 14.06 9.11
CA ALA A 156 18.18 13.01 8.64
C ALA A 156 19.33 13.65 7.85
N ASP A 157 20.46 12.95 7.73
CA ASP A 157 21.57 13.29 6.84
C ASP A 157 21.29 12.82 5.40
N PHE A 158 20.45 13.59 4.69
CA PHE A 158 20.03 13.26 3.31
C PHE A 158 21.16 13.31 2.27
N ASN A 159 22.27 13.99 2.57
CA ASN A 159 23.35 14.25 1.61
C ASN A 159 24.68 13.59 1.99
N GLY A 160 24.75 12.93 3.15
CA GLY A 160 25.94 12.23 3.65
C GLY A 160 27.05 13.17 4.12
N ASP A 161 26.73 14.40 4.52
CA ASP A 161 27.73 15.38 4.98
C ASP A 161 28.03 15.30 6.48
N GLY A 162 27.34 14.39 7.18
CA GLY A 162 27.45 14.17 8.61
C GLY A 162 26.63 15.16 9.45
N LYS A 163 25.76 15.97 8.85
CA LYS A 163 24.83 16.85 9.55
C LYS A 163 23.39 16.51 9.18
N ASP A 164 22.55 16.52 10.19
CA ASP A 164 21.13 16.40 9.98
C ASP A 164 20.57 17.64 9.29
N SER A 165 19.83 17.35 8.23
CA SER A 165 19.01 18.29 7.48
C SER A 165 17.55 18.19 7.93
N ILE A 166 16.67 19.01 7.35
CA ILE A 166 15.25 19.07 7.74
C ILE A 166 14.34 18.70 6.57
N GLY A 167 13.32 17.91 6.87
CA GLY A 167 12.21 17.58 6.01
C GLY A 167 10.84 17.77 6.67
N PHE A 168 9.81 17.80 5.85
CA PHE A 168 8.41 17.87 6.25
C PHE A 168 7.58 16.86 5.46
N PHE A 169 6.74 16.13 6.17
CA PHE A 169 5.80 15.19 5.59
C PHE A 169 4.37 15.74 5.72
N ASP A 170 3.66 15.77 4.60
CA ASP A 170 2.23 16.04 4.56
C ASP A 170 1.48 14.70 4.59
N PRO A 171 0.94 14.29 5.75
CA PRO A 171 0.22 13.03 5.87
C PRO A 171 -1.07 12.98 5.05
N SER A 172 -1.61 14.13 4.62
CA SER A 172 -2.84 14.17 3.82
C SER A 172 -2.60 13.88 2.34
N THR A 173 -1.38 14.12 1.85
CA THR A 173 -1.01 13.92 0.43
C THR A 173 0.13 12.92 0.22
N ALA A 174 0.72 12.41 1.30
CA ALA A 174 1.93 11.58 1.30
C ALA A 174 3.14 12.24 0.65
N ARG A 175 3.17 13.58 0.63
CA ARG A 175 4.28 14.33 0.07
C ARG A 175 5.34 14.58 1.13
N VAL A 176 6.58 14.34 0.75
CA VAL A 176 7.77 14.73 1.51
C VAL A 176 8.46 15.90 0.83
N TYR A 177 8.92 16.82 1.65
CA TYR A 177 9.68 18.00 1.24
C TYR A 177 10.92 18.08 2.11
N TRP A 178 12.12 18.04 1.56
CA TRP A 178 13.33 18.23 2.37
C TRP A 178 14.34 19.16 1.72
N ARG A 179 15.24 19.67 2.57
CA ARG A 179 16.36 20.54 2.18
C ARG A 179 17.63 20.01 2.78
N ASP A 180 18.62 19.78 1.94
CA ASP A 180 19.99 19.39 2.33
C ASP A 180 20.79 20.53 3.00
N THR A 181 20.12 21.63 3.41
CA THR A 181 20.75 22.76 4.08
C THR A 181 19.80 23.35 5.13
N LEU A 182 20.36 23.76 6.26
CA LEU A 182 19.64 24.42 7.36
C LEU A 182 19.44 25.92 7.11
N THR A 183 18.80 26.25 5.99
CA THR A 183 18.53 27.62 5.55
C THR A 183 17.11 27.76 5.01
N ALA A 184 16.58 28.98 5.00
CA ALA A 184 15.28 29.26 4.39
C ALA A 184 15.32 29.08 2.87
N GLY A 185 14.21 28.64 2.27
CA GLY A 185 14.09 28.49 0.81
C GLY A 185 13.10 27.42 0.38
N GLN A 186 13.01 27.22 -0.94
CA GLN A 186 12.20 26.15 -1.54
C GLN A 186 12.81 24.77 -1.23
N PRO A 187 12.02 23.68 -1.12
CA PRO A 187 12.59 22.36 -0.89
C PRO A 187 13.63 21.97 -1.96
N THR A 188 14.70 21.30 -1.56
CA THR A 188 15.67 20.71 -2.49
C THR A 188 15.03 19.54 -3.23
N VAL A 189 14.24 18.74 -2.51
CA VAL A 189 13.46 17.64 -3.08
C VAL A 189 12.01 17.73 -2.62
N SER A 190 11.10 17.46 -3.56
CA SER A 190 9.67 17.32 -3.34
C SER A 190 9.22 16.06 -4.08
N THR A 191 8.85 15.03 -3.33
CA THR A 191 8.41 13.75 -3.88
C THR A 191 7.29 13.15 -3.03
N PHE A 192 6.75 12.02 -3.47
CA PHE A 192 5.83 11.22 -2.68
C PHE A 192 6.58 10.12 -1.96
N LEU A 193 6.20 9.85 -0.71
CA LEU A 193 6.67 8.72 0.05
C LEU A 193 5.49 8.09 0.79
N GLY A 194 5.24 6.80 0.53
CA GLY A 194 4.07 6.11 1.05
C GLY A 194 2.74 6.61 0.46
N ILE A 195 1.68 6.53 1.25
CA ILE A 195 0.31 6.97 0.93
C ILE A 195 -0.27 7.86 2.03
N PRO A 196 -1.37 8.61 1.77
CA PRO A 196 -1.99 9.43 2.80
C PRO A 196 -2.39 8.61 4.03
N GLY A 197 -2.00 9.09 5.21
CA GLY A 197 -2.22 8.40 6.50
C GLY A 197 -1.05 7.52 6.96
N ASP A 198 -0.05 7.27 6.12
CA ASP A 198 1.21 6.66 6.58
C ASP A 198 1.93 7.61 7.57
N GLN A 199 2.74 7.06 8.47
CA GLN A 199 3.65 7.84 9.31
C GLN A 199 5.06 7.80 8.69
N LEU A 200 5.76 8.92 8.67
CA LEU A 200 7.13 8.95 8.15
C LEU A 200 8.14 8.51 9.22
N VAL A 201 9.20 7.84 8.79
CA VAL A 201 10.40 7.50 9.56
C VAL A 201 11.63 7.87 8.71
N ALA A 202 12.70 8.38 9.28
CA ALA A 202 13.96 8.61 8.57
C ALA A 202 15.13 8.04 9.38
N GLY A 203 16.13 7.48 8.70
CA GLY A 203 17.31 6.93 9.36
C GLY A 203 18.28 6.21 8.42
N ASP A 204 19.44 5.81 8.95
CA ASP A 204 20.43 5.01 8.24
C ASP A 204 20.00 3.54 8.21
N TRP A 205 20.03 2.94 7.02
CA TRP A 205 19.69 1.54 6.76
C TRP A 205 20.92 0.70 6.41
N GLY A 206 22.11 1.15 6.81
CA GLY A 206 23.40 0.52 6.55
C GLY A 206 24.10 1.01 5.28
N GLN A 207 23.77 2.20 4.79
CA GLN A 207 24.33 2.80 3.55
C GLN A 207 25.24 4.01 3.84
N GLY A 208 25.31 4.47 5.09
CA GLY A 208 26.14 5.61 5.49
C GLY A 208 25.58 6.98 5.09
N PHE A 209 24.29 7.04 4.78
CA PHE A 209 23.44 8.22 4.65
C PHE A 209 22.00 7.80 4.99
N ASP A 210 21.20 8.73 5.49
CA ASP A 210 19.85 8.42 5.91
C ASP A 210 18.89 8.37 4.71
N THR A 211 17.98 7.40 4.69
CA THR A 211 16.88 7.38 3.72
C THR A 211 15.53 7.41 4.41
N ASN A 212 14.52 7.89 3.68
CA ASN A 212 13.16 7.98 4.19
C ASN A 212 12.44 6.63 4.09
N ALA A 213 11.63 6.35 5.10
CA ALA A 213 10.76 5.21 5.22
C ALA A 213 9.35 5.67 5.64
N VAL A 214 8.37 4.80 5.47
CA VAL A 214 7.02 5.02 6.00
C VAL A 214 6.57 3.85 6.84
N VAL A 215 5.65 4.10 7.76
CA VAL A 215 5.06 3.12 8.63
C VAL A 215 3.56 3.10 8.39
N ARG A 216 3.03 1.89 8.21
CA ARG A 216 1.59 1.63 8.10
C ARG A 216 1.22 0.54 9.09
N GLY A 217 0.45 0.90 10.12
CA GLY A 217 0.21 0.02 11.25
C GLY A 217 1.52 -0.32 11.98
N ASN A 218 1.89 -1.60 11.99
CA ASN A 218 3.13 -2.09 12.62
C ASN A 218 4.20 -2.48 11.59
N ILE A 219 4.08 -2.05 10.33
CA ILE A 219 5.01 -2.39 9.26
C ILE A 219 5.75 -1.14 8.83
N LEU A 220 7.08 -1.24 8.81
CA LEU A 220 8.00 -0.25 8.27
C LEU A 220 8.33 -0.60 6.81
N TYR A 221 8.23 0.39 5.93
CA TYR A 221 8.52 0.32 4.50
C TYR A 221 9.70 1.23 4.19
N PHE A 222 10.79 0.69 3.65
CA PHE A 222 11.96 1.49 3.26
C PHE A 222 12.49 1.04 1.91
N GLU A 223 13.02 1.98 1.13
CA GLU A 223 13.51 1.72 -0.21
C GLU A 223 14.97 1.30 -0.20
N THR A 224 15.28 0.18 -0.88
CA THR A 224 16.65 -0.31 -1.08
C THR A 224 16.97 -0.38 -2.57
N PRO A 225 18.26 -0.51 -2.97
CA PRO A 225 18.63 -0.72 -4.37
C PRO A 225 17.97 -1.94 -5.04
N ASN A 226 17.44 -2.87 -4.24
CA ASN A 226 16.76 -4.08 -4.70
C ASN A 226 15.22 -3.96 -4.63
N GLY A 227 14.68 -2.75 -4.40
CA GLY A 227 13.26 -2.48 -4.23
C GLY A 227 12.86 -2.13 -2.79
N ILE A 228 11.56 -1.95 -2.56
CA ILE A 228 11.00 -1.65 -1.24
C ILE A 228 11.06 -2.90 -0.36
N GLN A 229 11.61 -2.75 0.85
CA GLN A 229 11.68 -3.78 1.89
C GLN A 229 10.65 -3.49 2.98
N GLU A 230 10.14 -4.56 3.61
CA GLU A 230 9.14 -4.51 4.67
C GLU A 230 9.69 -5.12 5.95
N PHE A 231 9.50 -4.45 7.08
CA PHE A 231 9.92 -4.94 8.40
C PHE A 231 8.78 -4.78 9.41
N ALA A 232 8.34 -5.90 9.98
CA ALA A 232 7.31 -5.90 11.03
C ALA A 232 7.92 -5.50 12.38
N VAL A 233 7.26 -4.58 13.07
CA VAL A 233 7.76 -3.99 14.32
C VAL A 233 6.88 -4.41 15.50
N GLY A 234 7.49 -4.93 16.57
CA GLY A 234 6.84 -5.21 17.86
C GLY A 234 5.96 -6.46 17.97
N GLY A 235 6.16 -7.50 17.14
CA GLY A 235 5.50 -8.80 17.30
C GLY A 235 6.38 -9.85 17.98
N ARG A 236 5.88 -10.55 19.02
CA ARG A 236 6.53 -11.77 19.53
C ARG A 236 6.41 -12.90 18.51
N GLY A 237 7.44 -13.12 17.70
CA GLY A 237 7.56 -14.27 16.81
C GLY A 237 8.95 -14.91 16.92
N THR A 238 9.01 -16.18 17.32
CA THR A 238 10.27 -16.95 17.32
C THR A 238 10.65 -17.34 15.90
N ALA A 239 11.84 -16.94 15.46
CA ALA A 239 12.41 -17.32 14.18
C ALA A 239 12.68 -18.83 14.10
N VAL A 240 12.12 -19.49 13.08
CA VAL A 240 12.58 -20.80 12.61
C VAL A 240 12.87 -20.67 11.12
N ASN A 241 14.15 -20.74 10.74
CA ASN A 241 14.65 -20.68 9.35
C ASN A 241 14.25 -19.44 8.52
N GLY A 242 14.27 -18.24 9.11
CA GLY A 242 14.20 -16.99 8.34
C GLY A 242 12.86 -16.71 7.65
N LYS A 243 11.79 -17.40 8.05
CA LYS A 243 10.40 -17.06 7.68
C LYS A 243 9.56 -17.18 8.94
N LEU A 244 9.04 -16.07 9.46
CA LEU A 244 8.12 -16.10 10.59
C LEU A 244 6.75 -16.57 10.09
N SER A 245 6.26 -17.69 10.64
CA SER A 245 4.89 -18.18 10.45
C SER A 245 4.00 -17.63 11.57
N TYR A 246 2.91 -16.96 11.19
CA TYR A 246 1.85 -16.54 12.10
C TYR A 246 0.96 -17.76 12.42
N THR A 247 0.67 -18.06 13.69
CA THR A 247 -0.47 -18.90 14.03
C THR A 247 -1.73 -18.02 14.08
N SER A 248 -2.26 -17.66 12.92
CA SER A 248 -3.68 -17.39 12.72
C SER A 248 -4.21 -18.49 11.79
N SER A 249 -5.51 -18.78 11.81
CA SER A 249 -6.10 -19.80 10.94
C SER A 249 -5.60 -19.64 9.50
N ASN A 250 -5.16 -20.75 8.91
CA ASN A 250 -4.40 -20.91 7.66
C ASN A 250 -5.15 -20.50 6.36
N SER A 251 -5.95 -19.44 6.38
CA SER A 251 -6.88 -19.11 5.29
C SER A 251 -6.66 -17.70 4.77
N THR A 252 -6.31 -17.61 3.50
CA THR A 252 -6.26 -16.37 2.73
C THR A 252 -7.67 -15.82 2.46
N ILE A 253 -7.78 -14.51 2.29
CA ILE A 253 -8.99 -13.81 1.84
C ILE A 253 -8.97 -13.78 0.32
N ALA A 254 -9.80 -14.62 -0.29
CA ALA A 254 -9.89 -14.75 -1.74
C ALA A 254 -10.66 -13.58 -2.36
N ILE A 255 -9.96 -12.73 -3.11
CA ILE A 255 -10.52 -11.57 -3.81
C ILE A 255 -10.51 -11.83 -5.32
N MET A 256 -11.66 -11.68 -5.99
CA MET A 256 -11.77 -11.81 -7.44
C MET A 256 -11.99 -10.44 -8.09
N PRO A 257 -10.97 -9.86 -8.75
CA PRO A 257 -11.16 -8.71 -9.63
C PRO A 257 -11.86 -9.15 -10.92
N VAL A 258 -13.04 -8.60 -11.19
CA VAL A 258 -13.88 -8.91 -12.36
C VAL A 258 -14.04 -7.65 -13.21
N GLY A 259 -13.77 -7.75 -14.50
CA GLY A 259 -13.93 -6.59 -15.38
C GLY A 259 -13.50 -6.80 -16.83
N ASP A 260 -13.24 -5.68 -17.48
CA ASP A 260 -12.79 -5.58 -18.87
C ASP A 260 -11.29 -5.22 -18.95
N SER A 261 -10.88 -4.51 -20.01
CA SER A 261 -9.51 -4.02 -20.20
C SER A 261 -9.02 -3.11 -19.08
N ILE A 262 -9.91 -2.41 -18.37
CA ILE A 262 -9.53 -1.54 -17.24
C ILE A 262 -9.09 -2.39 -16.03
N THR A 263 -9.65 -3.59 -15.88
CA THR A 263 -9.21 -4.55 -14.86
C THR A 263 -8.03 -5.38 -15.33
N GLU A 264 -8.05 -5.88 -16.56
CA GLU A 264 -6.96 -6.69 -17.10
C GLU A 264 -5.66 -5.87 -17.25
N GLY A 265 -5.74 -4.61 -17.70
CA GLY A 265 -4.59 -3.73 -17.90
C GLY A 265 -3.71 -4.09 -19.10
N ASN A 266 -2.78 -3.20 -19.44
CA ASN A 266 -1.88 -3.36 -20.59
C ASN A 266 -0.43 -3.69 -20.18
N PRO A 267 0.37 -4.27 -21.09
CA PRO A 267 1.79 -4.48 -20.88
C PRO A 267 2.53 -3.18 -20.51
N GLY A 268 3.36 -3.24 -19.48
CA GLY A 268 4.11 -2.09 -18.96
C GLY A 268 3.32 -1.16 -18.04
N GLU A 269 2.06 -1.45 -17.74
CA GLU A 269 1.27 -0.75 -16.73
C GLU A 269 1.31 -1.48 -15.38
N TYR A 270 1.03 -0.75 -14.30
CA TYR A 270 0.91 -1.36 -12.97
C TYR A 270 -0.46 -2.04 -12.79
N THR A 271 -1.54 -1.50 -13.37
CA THR A 271 -2.95 -1.86 -13.11
C THR A 271 -3.43 -1.41 -11.73
N TYR A 272 -4.75 -1.24 -11.53
CA TYR A 272 -5.27 -0.96 -10.18
C TYR A 272 -5.10 -2.17 -9.24
N ARG A 273 -5.04 -3.40 -9.78
CA ARG A 273 -4.88 -4.63 -9.00
C ARG A 273 -3.56 -4.65 -8.27
N TYR A 274 -2.48 -4.22 -8.92
CA TYR A 274 -1.18 -4.04 -8.27
C TYR A 274 -1.27 -3.13 -7.06
N PHE A 275 -1.82 -1.93 -7.23
CA PHE A 275 -1.94 -0.96 -6.14
C PHE A 275 -2.83 -1.51 -5.03
N LEU A 276 -3.98 -2.09 -5.36
CA LEU A 276 -4.90 -2.66 -4.38
C LEU A 276 -4.29 -3.85 -3.61
N TYR A 277 -3.60 -4.76 -4.30
CA TYR A 277 -2.92 -5.89 -3.68
C TYR A 277 -1.89 -5.40 -2.67
N ARG A 278 -1.05 -4.43 -3.07
CA ARG A 278 -0.04 -3.85 -2.19
C ARG A 278 -0.65 -3.11 -1.00
N GLU A 279 -1.77 -2.42 -1.20
CA GLU A 279 -2.47 -1.76 -0.09
C GLU A 279 -2.98 -2.77 0.94
N LEU A 280 -3.67 -3.81 0.49
CA LEU A 280 -4.27 -4.81 1.40
C LEU A 280 -3.23 -5.69 2.07
N VAL A 281 -2.25 -6.20 1.32
CA VAL A 281 -1.15 -7.01 1.89
C VAL A 281 -0.31 -6.17 2.83
N GLY A 282 -0.02 -4.92 2.46
CA GLY A 282 0.68 -3.99 3.33
C GLY A 282 -0.09 -3.60 4.60
N ALA A 283 -1.42 -3.73 4.60
CA ALA A 283 -2.22 -3.57 5.81
C ALA A 283 -2.32 -4.87 6.65
N GLY A 284 -1.61 -5.94 6.27
CA GLY A 284 -1.56 -7.20 7.00
C GLY A 284 -2.70 -8.16 6.68
N TYR A 285 -3.50 -7.88 5.64
CA TYR A 285 -4.54 -8.81 5.20
C TYR A 285 -3.91 -9.95 4.37
N PRO A 286 -4.18 -11.22 4.68
CA PRO A 286 -3.65 -12.35 3.92
C PRO A 286 -4.43 -12.51 2.61
N ILE A 287 -4.15 -11.68 1.62
CA ILE A 287 -4.89 -11.68 0.34
C ILE A 287 -4.42 -12.79 -0.60
N ASP A 288 -5.38 -13.37 -1.30
CA ASP A 288 -5.19 -14.25 -2.46
C ASP A 288 -6.06 -13.68 -3.58
N MET A 289 -5.45 -13.09 -4.60
CA MET A 289 -6.21 -12.70 -5.79
C MET A 289 -6.50 -13.97 -6.59
N ILE A 290 -7.72 -14.10 -7.07
CA ILE A 290 -8.17 -15.33 -7.73
C ILE A 290 -8.91 -15.02 -9.02
N GLY A 291 -8.74 -15.91 -9.99
CA GLY A 291 -9.42 -15.85 -11.26
C GLY A 291 -8.84 -16.85 -12.25
N SER A 292 -9.48 -16.95 -13.40
CA SER A 292 -9.05 -17.83 -14.49
C SER A 292 -7.89 -17.30 -15.33
N ARG A 293 -7.53 -16.02 -15.16
CA ARG A 293 -6.45 -15.36 -15.88
C ARG A 293 -5.44 -14.81 -14.89
N THR A 294 -4.22 -14.63 -15.38
CA THR A 294 -3.11 -14.08 -14.63
C THR A 294 -2.34 -13.12 -15.53
N GLY A 295 -1.82 -12.05 -14.97
CA GLY A 295 -1.05 -11.05 -15.72
C GLY A 295 -1.88 -9.90 -16.26
N VAL A 296 -1.51 -9.45 -17.46
CA VAL A 296 -2.14 -8.36 -18.22
C VAL A 296 -2.51 -8.87 -19.61
N CYS A 297 -3.15 -8.05 -20.44
CA CYS A 297 -3.58 -8.48 -21.77
C CYS A 297 -2.38 -8.83 -22.69
N CYS A 298 -2.71 -9.47 -23.83
CA CYS A 298 -1.79 -9.63 -24.97
C CYS A 298 -0.47 -10.37 -24.69
N ASP A 299 -0.45 -11.31 -23.75
CA ASP A 299 0.74 -12.10 -23.35
C ASP A 299 1.95 -11.25 -22.90
N GLY A 300 1.72 -10.01 -22.48
CA GLY A 300 2.76 -9.12 -21.95
C GLY A 300 2.93 -9.24 -20.43
N ALA A 301 3.76 -8.36 -19.87
CA ALA A 301 4.03 -8.29 -18.43
C ALA A 301 3.59 -6.93 -17.87
N PRO A 302 3.05 -6.88 -16.64
CA PRO A 302 2.86 -5.62 -15.94
C PRO A 302 4.21 -4.94 -15.64
N ALA A 303 4.17 -3.65 -15.29
CA ALA A 303 5.33 -2.87 -14.90
C ALA A 303 6.09 -3.49 -13.72
N ASP A 304 5.36 -4.12 -12.81
CA ASP A 304 5.90 -4.87 -11.68
C ASP A 304 5.17 -6.23 -11.61
N PRO A 305 5.85 -7.35 -11.92
CA PRO A 305 5.25 -8.68 -11.87
C PRO A 305 5.22 -9.27 -10.45
N ASN A 306 5.77 -8.60 -9.45
CA ASN A 306 5.91 -9.14 -8.08
C ASN A 306 4.68 -8.81 -7.22
N PHE A 307 3.49 -9.16 -7.71
CA PHE A 307 2.24 -9.16 -6.96
C PHE A 307 1.40 -10.36 -7.38
N ASP A 308 0.30 -10.63 -6.67
CA ASP A 308 -0.65 -11.64 -7.13
C ASP A 308 -1.44 -11.10 -8.33
N GLN A 309 -1.18 -11.68 -9.50
CA GLN A 309 -1.68 -11.16 -10.77
C GLN A 309 -3.00 -11.79 -11.20
N ASP A 310 -3.59 -12.67 -10.40
CA ASP A 310 -4.77 -13.42 -10.80
C ASP A 310 -6.03 -12.53 -10.86
N HIS A 311 -6.85 -12.73 -11.89
CA HIS A 311 -8.04 -11.94 -12.15
C HIS A 311 -9.02 -12.65 -13.09
N GLN A 312 -10.21 -12.05 -13.21
CA GLN A 312 -11.33 -12.55 -13.98
C GLN A 312 -11.79 -11.44 -14.96
N ALA A 313 -10.88 -11.01 -15.83
CA ALA A 313 -11.13 -9.87 -16.72
C ALA A 313 -10.58 -10.06 -18.13
N TRP A 314 -11.25 -9.46 -19.12
CA TRP A 314 -10.88 -9.59 -20.53
C TRP A 314 -11.03 -8.27 -21.27
N SER A 315 -9.97 -7.86 -21.94
CA SER A 315 -9.95 -6.66 -22.75
C SER A 315 -11.00 -6.72 -23.87
N GLY A 316 -11.77 -5.64 -23.99
CA GLY A 316 -12.86 -5.52 -24.97
C GLY A 316 -14.17 -6.22 -24.58
N ALA A 317 -14.22 -6.98 -23.49
CA ALA A 317 -15.42 -7.74 -23.14
C ALA A 317 -16.55 -6.86 -22.59
N THR A 318 -17.76 -7.09 -23.09
CA THR A 318 -19.02 -6.51 -22.61
C THR A 318 -19.53 -7.24 -21.37
N SER A 319 -20.54 -6.68 -20.70
CA SER A 319 -21.09 -7.25 -19.47
C SER A 319 -21.70 -8.66 -19.63
N ASP A 320 -22.29 -8.99 -20.78
CA ASP A 320 -22.79 -10.33 -21.10
C ASP A 320 -21.64 -11.34 -21.23
N GLU A 321 -20.59 -11.00 -21.98
CA GLU A 321 -19.41 -11.85 -22.12
C GLU A 321 -18.72 -12.10 -20.78
N ILE A 322 -18.60 -11.07 -19.93
CA ILE A 322 -18.05 -11.22 -18.59
C ILE A 322 -18.95 -12.10 -17.72
N ALA A 323 -20.27 -11.90 -17.75
CA ALA A 323 -21.22 -12.71 -16.99
C ALA A 323 -21.18 -14.19 -17.42
N GLU A 324 -21.09 -14.46 -18.72
CA GLU A 324 -20.94 -15.81 -19.27
C GLU A 324 -19.65 -16.47 -18.78
N ARG A 325 -18.49 -15.82 -18.95
CA ARG A 325 -17.18 -16.38 -18.58
C ARG A 325 -17.03 -16.58 -17.06
N VAL A 326 -17.63 -15.70 -16.25
CA VAL A 326 -17.69 -15.90 -14.79
C VAL A 326 -18.56 -17.12 -14.45
N THR A 327 -19.71 -17.28 -15.11
CA THR A 327 -20.63 -18.43 -14.91
C THR A 327 -20.02 -19.79 -15.28
N GLU A 328 -18.94 -19.80 -16.07
CA GLU A 328 -18.21 -21.03 -16.41
C GLU A 328 -17.16 -21.42 -15.36
N THR A 329 -16.72 -20.49 -14.52
CA THR A 329 -15.49 -20.64 -13.72
C THR A 329 -15.66 -20.31 -12.25
N GLU A 330 -16.75 -19.67 -11.84
CA GLU A 330 -17.01 -19.22 -10.47
C GLU A 330 -17.04 -20.38 -9.48
N ALA A 331 -17.51 -21.56 -9.89
CA ALA A 331 -17.57 -22.75 -9.05
C ALA A 331 -16.17 -23.22 -8.61
N ARG A 332 -15.12 -22.90 -9.38
CA ARG A 332 -13.73 -23.23 -9.07
C ARG A 332 -13.10 -22.24 -8.10
N TYR A 333 -13.39 -20.94 -8.23
CA TYR A 333 -12.65 -19.89 -7.53
C TYR A 333 -13.37 -19.36 -6.26
N ARG A 334 -14.71 -19.46 -6.17
CA ARG A 334 -15.52 -19.18 -4.95
C ARG A 334 -15.01 -18.00 -4.09
N PRO A 335 -15.02 -16.76 -4.61
CA PRO A 335 -14.45 -15.61 -3.91
C PRO A 335 -15.15 -15.31 -2.59
N ALA A 336 -14.37 -14.81 -1.63
CA ALA A 336 -14.88 -14.19 -0.42
C ALA A 336 -15.34 -12.75 -0.71
N ILE A 337 -14.61 -12.05 -1.59
CA ILE A 337 -14.95 -10.72 -2.11
C ILE A 337 -14.82 -10.71 -3.63
N ALA A 338 -15.80 -10.19 -4.35
CA ALA A 338 -15.71 -9.92 -5.79
C ALA A 338 -15.75 -8.41 -6.05
N ILE A 339 -14.81 -7.89 -6.85
CA ILE A 339 -14.74 -6.48 -7.22
C ILE A 339 -15.19 -6.36 -8.68
N LEU A 340 -16.31 -5.70 -8.93
CA LEU A 340 -16.94 -5.63 -10.25
C LEU A 340 -16.77 -4.23 -10.85
N HIS A 341 -15.92 -4.12 -11.87
CA HIS A 341 -15.81 -2.96 -12.76
C HIS A 341 -16.15 -3.39 -14.19
N VAL A 342 -17.44 -3.41 -14.52
CA VAL A 342 -18.00 -4.03 -15.72
C VAL A 342 -18.97 -3.06 -16.36
N GLY A 343 -18.94 -2.93 -17.69
CA GLY A 343 -19.94 -2.16 -18.44
C GLY A 343 -19.37 -1.09 -19.35
N THR A 344 -18.06 -0.84 -19.32
CA THR A 344 -17.43 0.12 -20.24
C THR A 344 -17.76 -0.29 -21.67
N ASN A 345 -17.48 -1.55 -22.05
CA ASN A 345 -17.67 -2.06 -23.43
C ASN A 345 -19.13 -2.05 -23.93
N ASP A 346 -20.09 -2.00 -23.02
CA ASP A 346 -21.51 -1.96 -23.35
C ASP A 346 -21.92 -0.64 -24.01
N ILE A 347 -21.20 0.47 -23.75
CA ILE A 347 -21.55 1.77 -24.34
C ILE A 347 -21.39 1.78 -25.85
N TRP A 348 -20.60 0.87 -26.42
CA TRP A 348 -20.47 0.72 -27.87
C TRP A 348 -21.55 -0.22 -28.44
N GLY A 349 -22.09 -1.18 -27.68
CA GLY A 349 -23.08 -2.18 -28.13
C GLY A 349 -22.46 -3.51 -28.60
N PRO A 350 -23.23 -4.48 -29.14
CA PRO A 350 -22.70 -5.69 -29.80
C PRO A 350 -22.54 -5.53 -31.33
N PRO A 351 -21.45 -6.02 -31.96
CA PRO A 351 -21.25 -5.89 -33.40
C PRO A 351 -22.45 -6.50 -34.17
N PRO A 352 -22.86 -5.93 -35.33
CA PRO A 352 -23.97 -6.48 -36.10
C PRO A 352 -23.76 -7.98 -36.42
N PRO A 353 -24.83 -8.80 -36.48
CA PRO A 353 -24.70 -10.21 -36.80
C PRO A 353 -23.93 -10.43 -38.12
N GLY A 354 -22.81 -11.16 -38.05
CA GLY A 354 -21.96 -11.45 -39.22
C GLY A 354 -20.78 -10.50 -39.44
N VAL A 355 -20.52 -9.55 -38.55
CA VAL A 355 -19.31 -8.72 -38.55
C VAL A 355 -18.35 -9.23 -37.46
N PRO A 356 -17.12 -9.64 -37.79
CA PRO A 356 -16.08 -9.95 -36.78
C PRO A 356 -15.87 -8.73 -35.86
N GLY A 357 -15.77 -8.95 -34.55
CA GLY A 357 -15.82 -7.94 -33.49
C GLY A 357 -14.66 -6.93 -33.42
N ASP A 358 -13.93 -6.71 -34.51
CA ASP A 358 -12.62 -6.08 -34.49
C ASP A 358 -12.56 -4.78 -35.33
N ASP A 359 -13.70 -4.20 -35.75
CA ASP A 359 -13.71 -2.91 -36.45
C ASP A 359 -13.94 -1.73 -35.48
N PRO A 360 -12.87 -1.05 -35.03
CA PRO A 360 -12.97 0.12 -34.15
C PRO A 360 -13.65 1.33 -34.81
N ASN A 361 -13.97 1.28 -36.11
CA ASN A 361 -14.66 2.35 -36.85
C ASN A 361 -16.12 2.02 -37.20
N SER A 362 -16.63 0.83 -36.83
CA SER A 362 -18.04 0.50 -37.02
C SER A 362 -18.82 1.03 -35.82
N PRO A 363 -19.75 1.99 -35.98
CA PRO A 363 -20.63 2.41 -34.90
C PRO A 363 -21.56 1.23 -34.61
N ASN A 364 -21.10 0.45 -33.67
CA ASN A 364 -21.89 -0.51 -32.95
C ASN A 364 -23.06 0.28 -32.32
N THR A 365 -24.29 -0.07 -32.70
CA THR A 365 -25.42 0.90 -32.70
C THR A 365 -26.53 0.55 -31.73
N SER A 366 -26.52 -0.61 -31.07
CA SER A 366 -27.53 -0.97 -30.08
C SER A 366 -26.94 -1.04 -28.66
N TYR A 367 -26.72 0.13 -28.07
CA TYR A 367 -26.59 0.24 -26.61
C TYR A 367 -27.94 -0.08 -25.98
N ASP A 368 -27.94 -1.01 -25.02
CA ASP A 368 -29.12 -1.47 -24.29
C ASP A 368 -28.80 -1.54 -22.80
N ILE A 369 -29.21 -0.51 -22.07
CA ILE A 369 -28.98 -0.41 -20.63
C ILE A 369 -29.73 -1.48 -19.82
N ASP A 370 -30.87 -1.96 -20.31
CA ASP A 370 -31.63 -3.01 -19.64
C ASP A 370 -30.93 -4.37 -19.82
N ALA A 371 -30.28 -4.61 -20.97
CA ALA A 371 -29.40 -5.75 -21.16
C ALA A 371 -28.18 -5.68 -20.21
N SER A 372 -27.47 -4.55 -20.15
CA SER A 372 -26.34 -4.38 -19.21
C SER A 372 -26.77 -4.60 -17.75
N ARG A 373 -27.95 -4.10 -17.38
CA ARG A 373 -28.55 -4.36 -16.06
C ARG A 373 -28.78 -5.86 -15.84
N ALA A 374 -29.40 -6.55 -16.78
CA ALA A 374 -29.68 -7.98 -16.67
C ALA A 374 -28.37 -8.80 -16.51
N ASN A 375 -27.35 -8.47 -17.29
CA ASN A 375 -26.04 -9.14 -17.22
C ASN A 375 -25.37 -8.95 -15.85
N MET A 376 -25.41 -7.74 -15.27
CA MET A 376 -24.88 -7.50 -13.92
C MET A 376 -25.67 -8.25 -12.85
N LEU A 377 -26.99 -8.38 -13.00
CA LEU A 377 -27.83 -9.18 -12.10
C LEU A 377 -27.45 -10.67 -12.18
N ASP A 378 -27.24 -11.19 -13.38
CA ASP A 378 -26.83 -12.58 -13.60
C ASP A 378 -25.43 -12.86 -13.06
N LEU A 379 -24.50 -11.92 -13.25
CA LEU A 379 -23.15 -11.99 -12.68
C LEU A 379 -23.18 -12.06 -11.15
N ILE A 380 -23.93 -11.15 -10.50
CA ILE A 380 -24.10 -11.15 -9.04
C ILE A 380 -24.76 -12.47 -8.57
N ALA A 381 -25.75 -12.96 -9.32
CA ALA A 381 -26.44 -14.21 -9.00
C ALA A 381 -25.51 -15.43 -9.14
N SER A 382 -24.64 -15.47 -10.17
CA SER A 382 -23.63 -16.52 -10.36
C SER A 382 -22.63 -16.53 -9.20
N LEU A 383 -22.08 -15.38 -8.81
CA LEU A 383 -21.16 -15.27 -7.66
C LEU A 383 -21.80 -15.76 -6.36
N ARG A 384 -23.07 -15.40 -6.11
CA ARG A 384 -23.83 -15.88 -4.94
C ARG A 384 -24.17 -17.36 -5.00
N ARG A 385 -24.28 -17.93 -6.20
CA ARG A 385 -24.51 -19.37 -6.39
C ARG A 385 -23.26 -20.17 -6.01
N SER A 386 -22.06 -19.65 -6.31
CA SER A 386 -20.79 -20.29 -5.96
C SER A 386 -20.41 -20.10 -4.48
N ASN A 387 -20.70 -18.92 -3.94
CA ASN A 387 -20.55 -18.59 -2.54
C ASN A 387 -21.71 -17.71 -2.06
N PRO A 388 -22.71 -18.26 -1.33
CA PRO A 388 -23.84 -17.47 -0.80
C PRO A 388 -23.45 -16.35 0.17
N ASP A 389 -22.21 -16.37 0.69
CA ASP A 389 -21.65 -15.41 1.64
C ASP A 389 -20.69 -14.41 0.98
N VAL A 390 -20.52 -14.44 -0.36
CA VAL A 390 -19.66 -13.49 -1.09
C VAL A 390 -20.08 -12.06 -0.85
N ASP A 391 -19.14 -11.20 -0.48
CA ASP A 391 -19.35 -9.76 -0.49
C ASP A 391 -18.94 -9.17 -1.84
N ILE A 392 -19.64 -8.14 -2.30
CA ILE A 392 -19.48 -7.57 -3.63
C ILE A 392 -19.11 -6.10 -3.49
N VAL A 393 -17.99 -5.72 -4.08
CA VAL A 393 -17.63 -4.34 -4.31
C VAL A 393 -18.07 -4.01 -5.73
N LEU A 394 -19.16 -3.26 -5.87
CA LEU A 394 -19.71 -2.86 -7.16
C LEU A 394 -19.27 -1.41 -7.43
N SER A 395 -18.50 -1.17 -8.49
CA SER A 395 -18.08 0.18 -8.83
C SER A 395 -18.87 0.79 -9.98
N THR A 396 -19.04 2.11 -9.93
CA THR A 396 -19.35 2.87 -11.14
C THR A 396 -18.16 2.83 -12.09
N LEU A 397 -18.43 3.06 -13.37
CA LEU A 397 -17.40 3.19 -14.39
C LEU A 397 -16.63 4.51 -14.23
N ILE A 398 -15.34 4.47 -14.54
CA ILE A 398 -14.51 5.67 -14.74
C ILE A 398 -14.99 6.44 -15.99
N PRO A 399 -14.67 7.74 -16.14
CA PRO A 399 -15.07 8.50 -17.31
C PRO A 399 -14.38 7.98 -18.59
N CYS A 400 -14.96 8.30 -19.75
CA CYS A 400 -14.28 8.22 -21.04
C CYS A 400 -14.44 9.53 -21.83
N ASP A 401 -13.50 9.80 -22.74
CA ASP A 401 -13.33 11.06 -23.49
C ASP A 401 -13.30 10.84 -25.01
N LEU A 402 -14.19 9.96 -25.50
CA LEU A 402 -14.34 9.64 -26.93
C LEU A 402 -15.64 10.22 -27.52
N GLY A 403 -16.06 11.41 -27.07
CA GLY A 403 -17.19 12.16 -27.62
C GLY A 403 -18.56 11.86 -26.98
N LEU A 404 -19.64 12.15 -27.71
CA LEU A 404 -21.01 12.18 -27.16
C LEU A 404 -21.47 10.85 -26.55
N VAL A 405 -21.06 9.73 -27.15
CA VAL A 405 -21.37 8.37 -26.67
C VAL A 405 -20.89 8.20 -25.22
N CYS A 406 -19.65 8.61 -24.94
CA CYS A 406 -19.07 8.58 -23.60
C CYS A 406 -19.81 9.51 -22.63
N SER A 407 -20.02 10.76 -23.02
CA SER A 407 -20.62 11.77 -22.13
C SER A 407 -22.08 11.51 -21.78
N GLU A 408 -22.81 10.74 -22.60
CA GLU A 408 -24.22 10.40 -22.35
C GLU A 408 -24.37 9.03 -21.67
N ARG A 409 -23.68 7.99 -22.16
CA ARG A 409 -23.93 6.60 -21.74
C ARG A 409 -23.21 6.21 -20.45
N ILE A 410 -22.00 6.74 -20.19
CA ILE A 410 -21.29 6.45 -18.91
C ILE A 410 -22.09 6.96 -17.71
N PRO A 411 -22.58 8.22 -17.67
CA PRO A 411 -23.42 8.67 -16.55
C PRO A 411 -24.72 7.87 -16.40
N GLU A 412 -25.31 7.41 -17.50
CA GLU A 412 -26.53 6.60 -17.48
C GLU A 412 -26.28 5.21 -16.86
N LEU A 413 -25.23 4.51 -17.31
CA LEU A 413 -24.78 3.25 -16.70
C LEU A 413 -24.41 3.42 -15.22
N ASN A 414 -23.68 4.49 -14.86
CA ASN A 414 -23.32 4.78 -13.48
C ASN A 414 -24.56 4.97 -12.60
N ASN A 415 -25.58 5.68 -13.08
CA ASN A 415 -26.85 5.83 -12.38
C ASN A 415 -27.61 4.49 -12.23
N MET A 416 -27.55 3.63 -13.26
CA MET A 416 -28.09 2.28 -13.18
C MET A 416 -27.35 1.45 -12.13
N ILE A 417 -26.02 1.43 -12.13
CA ILE A 417 -25.18 0.71 -11.15
C ILE A 417 -25.52 1.15 -9.72
N ARG A 418 -25.59 2.46 -9.46
CA ARG A 418 -25.99 3.02 -8.15
C ARG A 418 -27.35 2.50 -7.70
N SER A 419 -28.30 2.31 -8.64
CA SER A 419 -29.64 1.81 -8.34
C SER A 419 -29.67 0.33 -7.94
N LEU A 420 -28.64 -0.46 -8.28
CA LEU A 420 -28.57 -1.90 -7.98
C LEU A 420 -28.16 -2.19 -6.53
N VAL A 421 -27.35 -1.33 -5.92
CA VAL A 421 -26.66 -1.61 -4.64
C VAL A 421 -27.64 -1.93 -3.51
N LYS A 422 -28.57 -1.01 -3.22
CA LYS A 422 -29.50 -1.14 -2.09
C LYS A 422 -30.46 -2.33 -2.22
N PRO A 423 -31.16 -2.56 -3.35
CA PRO A 423 -32.10 -3.67 -3.47
C PRO A 423 -31.44 -5.05 -3.52
N LEU A 424 -30.16 -5.13 -3.92
CA LEU A 424 -29.45 -6.40 -4.03
C LEU A 424 -28.61 -6.74 -2.79
N SER A 425 -28.22 -5.76 -1.98
CA SER A 425 -27.43 -5.99 -0.75
C SER A 425 -28.25 -6.73 0.32
N THR A 426 -27.62 -7.68 1.00
CA THR A 426 -28.22 -8.47 2.09
C THR A 426 -27.25 -8.56 3.28
N ASP A 427 -27.74 -8.98 4.45
CA ASP A 427 -26.88 -9.20 5.62
C ASP A 427 -25.86 -10.33 5.41
N ARG A 428 -26.17 -11.27 4.50
CA ARG A 428 -25.34 -12.44 4.21
C ARG A 428 -24.28 -12.16 3.14
N SER A 429 -24.69 -11.47 2.07
CA SER A 429 -23.88 -11.06 0.93
C SER A 429 -24.09 -9.56 0.72
N ARG A 430 -23.16 -8.75 1.25
CA ARG A 430 -23.24 -7.29 1.22
C ARG A 430 -22.77 -6.79 -0.14
N ILE A 431 -23.37 -5.71 -0.60
CA ILE A 431 -22.88 -4.96 -1.76
C ILE A 431 -22.48 -3.56 -1.29
N VAL A 432 -21.22 -3.21 -1.51
CA VAL A 432 -20.66 -1.88 -1.25
C VAL A 432 -20.42 -1.18 -2.58
N LEU A 433 -20.94 0.04 -2.70
CA LEU A 433 -20.69 0.89 -3.85
C LEU A 433 -19.29 1.53 -3.72
N VAL A 434 -18.49 1.41 -4.77
CA VAL A 434 -17.30 2.24 -4.97
C VAL A 434 -17.59 3.21 -6.12
N ASP A 435 -17.95 4.44 -5.76
CA ASP A 435 -18.30 5.47 -6.73
C ASP A 435 -17.01 6.09 -7.28
N LEU A 436 -16.56 5.61 -8.45
CA LEU A 436 -15.38 6.09 -9.15
C LEU A 436 -15.64 7.34 -10.01
N ASP A 437 -16.91 7.70 -10.19
CA ASP A 437 -17.33 8.90 -10.90
C ASP A 437 -16.87 10.15 -10.10
N GLY A 438 -15.93 10.90 -10.66
CA GLY A 438 -15.29 12.02 -9.97
C GLY A 438 -14.08 11.65 -9.10
N VAL A 439 -13.76 10.35 -8.94
CA VAL A 439 -12.50 9.88 -8.33
C VAL A 439 -11.39 9.79 -9.38
N VAL A 440 -11.72 9.30 -10.57
CA VAL A 440 -10.83 9.29 -11.73
C VAL A 440 -11.29 10.41 -12.67
N GLY A 441 -10.39 11.34 -13.01
CA GLY A 441 -10.68 12.40 -13.97
C GLY A 441 -10.31 12.03 -15.40
N VAL A 442 -10.84 12.76 -16.38
CA VAL A 442 -10.43 12.61 -17.80
C VAL A 442 -8.92 12.81 -17.98
N GLY A 443 -8.31 13.70 -17.19
CA GLY A 443 -6.86 13.92 -17.20
C GLY A 443 -6.02 12.76 -16.63
N ASP A 444 -6.67 11.77 -16.01
CA ASP A 444 -6.02 10.55 -15.53
C ASP A 444 -6.07 9.42 -16.57
N LEU A 445 -6.65 9.65 -17.75
CA LEU A 445 -6.75 8.67 -18.84
C LEU A 445 -5.57 8.80 -19.82
N VAL A 446 -5.15 7.68 -20.43
CA VAL A 446 -4.02 7.66 -21.40
C VAL A 446 -4.46 7.71 -22.85
N ASP A 447 -5.64 7.17 -23.17
CA ASP A 447 -6.18 7.09 -24.53
C ASP A 447 -7.66 7.53 -24.61
N GLY A 448 -8.13 8.18 -23.54
CA GLY A 448 -9.53 8.58 -23.39
C GLY A 448 -10.45 7.49 -22.85
N VAL A 449 -9.95 6.28 -22.54
CA VAL A 449 -10.74 5.21 -21.88
C VAL A 449 -9.98 4.60 -20.72
N HIS A 450 -8.72 4.23 -20.92
CA HIS A 450 -7.93 3.49 -19.94
C HIS A 450 -7.27 4.44 -18.94
N PRO A 451 -7.29 4.11 -17.64
CA PRO A 451 -6.64 4.93 -16.63
C PRO A 451 -5.11 4.77 -16.73
N GLY A 452 -4.41 5.89 -16.73
CA GLY A 452 -2.98 5.93 -16.47
C GLY A 452 -2.66 5.66 -15.00
N ARG A 453 -1.37 5.69 -14.66
CA ARG A 453 -0.88 5.34 -13.32
C ARG A 453 -1.64 6.04 -12.17
N ASN A 454 -1.96 7.33 -12.33
CA ASN A 454 -2.68 8.10 -11.32
C ASN A 454 -4.13 7.63 -11.14
N GLY A 455 -4.84 7.39 -12.25
CA GLY A 455 -6.19 6.85 -12.25
C GLY A 455 -6.23 5.43 -11.66
N GLN A 456 -5.29 4.56 -12.04
CA GLN A 456 -5.16 3.21 -11.50
C GLN A 456 -4.96 3.22 -9.98
N ALA A 457 -4.11 4.11 -9.46
CA ALA A 457 -3.91 4.28 -8.02
C ALA A 457 -5.14 4.87 -7.32
N ALA A 458 -5.87 5.79 -7.96
CA ALA A 458 -7.10 6.36 -7.40
C ALA A 458 -8.22 5.32 -7.28
N MET A 459 -8.41 4.48 -8.31
CA MET A 459 -9.31 3.33 -8.27
C MET A 459 -8.96 2.40 -7.13
N ALA A 460 -7.68 2.01 -7.02
CA ALA A 460 -7.19 1.11 -5.98
C ALA A 460 -7.46 1.63 -4.56
N ARG A 461 -7.28 2.93 -4.30
CA ARG A 461 -7.59 3.54 -2.99
C ARG A 461 -9.08 3.44 -2.65
N ALA A 462 -9.95 3.71 -3.62
CA ALA A 462 -11.39 3.63 -3.42
C ALA A 462 -11.83 2.18 -3.15
N TYR A 463 -11.23 1.21 -3.85
CA TYR A 463 -11.45 -0.21 -3.57
C TYR A 463 -10.91 -0.66 -2.22
N ASP A 464 -9.71 -0.25 -1.84
CA ASP A 464 -9.08 -0.60 -0.56
C ASP A 464 -9.98 -0.21 0.63
N GLN A 465 -10.48 1.03 0.64
CA GLN A 465 -11.39 1.51 1.68
C GLN A 465 -12.65 0.62 1.80
N ALA A 466 -13.23 0.23 0.66
CA ALA A 466 -14.41 -0.63 0.65
C ALA A 466 -14.09 -2.06 1.10
N VAL A 467 -12.99 -2.63 0.62
CA VAL A 467 -12.56 -4.01 0.93
C VAL A 467 -12.21 -4.16 2.42
N ARG A 468 -11.43 -3.24 2.99
CA ARG A 468 -11.12 -3.26 4.43
C ARG A 468 -12.37 -3.10 5.28
N GLY A 469 -13.27 -2.18 4.89
CA GLY A 469 -14.56 -2.02 5.55
C GLY A 469 -15.40 -3.32 5.55
N LEU A 470 -15.35 -4.10 4.48
CA LEU A 470 -16.00 -5.42 4.43
C LEU A 470 -15.33 -6.40 5.39
N ILE A 471 -14.00 -6.52 5.35
CA ILE A 471 -13.24 -7.48 6.17
C ILE A 471 -13.38 -7.18 7.67
N ASP A 472 -13.28 -5.92 8.06
CA ASP A 472 -13.29 -5.50 9.48
C ASP A 472 -14.66 -5.60 10.13
N LEU A 473 -15.74 -5.32 9.38
CA LEU A 473 -17.12 -5.39 9.90
C LEU A 473 -17.60 -6.83 10.12
N ARG A 474 -17.03 -7.79 9.41
CA ARG A 474 -17.30 -9.22 9.57
C ARG A 474 -16.06 -9.99 9.09
N PRO A 475 -15.22 -10.52 10.02
CA PRO A 475 -14.19 -11.48 9.65
C PRO A 475 -14.89 -12.59 8.87
N LEU A 476 -14.61 -12.69 7.57
CA LEU A 476 -15.40 -13.50 6.66
C LEU A 476 -15.35 -14.96 7.15
N PRO A 477 -16.50 -15.61 7.37
CA PRO A 477 -16.50 -17.00 7.78
C PRO A 477 -15.88 -17.82 6.63
N LEU A 478 -14.90 -18.66 7.00
CA LEU A 478 -14.22 -19.54 6.07
C LEU A 478 -15.25 -20.44 5.39
N PRO A 479 -15.20 -20.62 4.05
CA PRO A 479 -15.92 -21.72 3.46
C PRO A 479 -15.38 -23.02 4.08
N ASP A 480 -16.28 -23.87 4.58
CA ASP A 480 -15.91 -25.19 5.07
C ASP A 480 -15.01 -25.89 4.03
N PRO A 481 -13.92 -26.57 4.45
CA PRO A 481 -13.09 -27.31 3.53
C PRO A 481 -13.92 -28.41 2.86
N ILE A 482 -14.20 -28.26 1.56
CA ILE A 482 -14.73 -29.33 0.73
C ILE A 482 -13.57 -30.27 0.39
N PRO A 483 -13.75 -31.60 0.46
CA PRO A 483 -12.73 -32.56 0.03
C PRO A 483 -12.30 -32.26 -1.41
N LEU A 484 -11.00 -32.14 -1.66
CA LEU A 484 -10.45 -32.02 -3.01
C LEU A 484 -10.90 -33.24 -3.84
N PRO A 485 -11.38 -33.05 -5.09
CA PRO A 485 -11.51 -34.15 -6.03
C PRO A 485 -10.12 -34.75 -6.28
N ASP A 486 -10.04 -36.07 -6.47
CA ASP A 486 -8.78 -36.76 -6.75
C ASP A 486 -7.98 -36.06 -7.87
N PRO A 487 -6.64 -35.97 -7.76
CA PRO A 487 -5.82 -35.41 -8.84
C PRO A 487 -6.05 -36.21 -10.13
N LEU A 488 -6.41 -35.51 -11.21
CA LEU A 488 -6.51 -36.13 -12.53
C LEU A 488 -5.13 -36.68 -12.96
N PRO A 489 -5.08 -37.86 -13.62
CA PRO A 489 -3.83 -38.40 -14.15
C PRO A 489 -3.25 -37.46 -15.23
N PRO A 490 -1.91 -37.35 -15.35
CA PRO A 490 -1.28 -36.45 -16.31
C PRO A 490 -1.66 -36.84 -17.75
N ARG A 491 -2.11 -35.85 -18.54
CA ARG A 491 -2.41 -36.06 -19.97
C ARG A 491 -1.13 -36.05 -20.82
N PRO A 492 -1.04 -36.92 -21.85
CA PRO A 492 0.16 -37.08 -22.67
C PRO A 492 0.39 -35.89 -23.61
N MET A 493 1.65 -35.45 -23.72
CA MET A 493 2.07 -34.51 -24.75
C MET A 493 2.18 -35.22 -26.11
N VAL A 494 1.44 -34.72 -27.09
CA VAL A 494 1.58 -34.99 -28.52
C VAL A 494 1.82 -33.62 -29.16
N GLY A 495 2.79 -33.34 -30.02
CA GLY A 495 3.91 -34.08 -30.58
C GLY A 495 4.62 -33.10 -31.52
N GLY A 496 5.95 -33.14 -31.59
CA GLY A 496 6.73 -32.20 -32.40
C GLY A 496 8.14 -32.72 -32.65
N ILE A 497 8.23 -33.79 -33.45
CA ILE A 497 9.34 -34.17 -34.35
C ILE A 497 10.76 -33.88 -33.84
N ASP A 498 11.38 -34.86 -33.18
CA ASP A 498 12.84 -34.96 -33.10
C ASP A 498 13.35 -35.96 -34.15
N LEU A 499 14.12 -35.43 -35.09
CA LEU A 499 14.96 -36.18 -36.01
C LEU A 499 16.27 -36.52 -35.26
N ILE A 500 16.71 -37.77 -35.40
CA ILE A 500 18.06 -38.29 -35.06
C ILE A 500 18.24 -38.74 -33.60
N ALA A 501 17.92 -40.01 -33.33
CA ALA A 501 18.87 -41.01 -32.81
C ALA A 501 18.13 -42.31 -32.41
N ASP A 502 17.72 -43.14 -33.39
CA ASP A 502 17.58 -44.58 -33.11
C ASP A 502 17.55 -45.44 -34.39
N VAL A 503 18.68 -45.45 -35.09
CA VAL A 503 19.04 -46.56 -35.98
C VAL A 503 20.49 -46.86 -35.67
N VAL A 504 20.72 -47.89 -34.86
CA VAL A 504 21.76 -48.95 -34.97
C VAL A 504 21.81 -49.67 -33.61
N GLU A 505 20.78 -50.48 -33.32
CA GLU A 505 20.94 -51.64 -32.45
C GLU A 505 19.87 -52.72 -32.74
N ARG A 506 19.66 -53.03 -34.02
CA ARG A 506 18.97 -54.26 -34.49
C ARG A 506 19.55 -54.78 -35.81
N LEU A 507 20.87 -54.92 -35.86
CA LEU A 507 21.56 -55.77 -36.84
C LEU A 507 22.35 -56.85 -36.11
N SER A 508 21.64 -57.81 -35.55
CA SER A 508 22.16 -59.15 -35.24
C SER A 508 20.97 -60.12 -35.20
N ASP A 509 20.72 -60.76 -36.34
CA ASP A 509 20.01 -62.04 -36.55
C ASP A 509 19.09 -62.03 -37.78
N ILE A 510 19.70 -61.95 -38.97
CA ILE A 510 19.24 -62.73 -40.12
C ILE A 510 20.47 -63.40 -40.74
N SER A 511 20.62 -64.68 -40.42
CA SER A 511 21.37 -65.65 -41.20
C SER A 511 20.46 -66.24 -42.30
N VAL A 512 21.10 -66.54 -43.43
CA VAL A 512 20.65 -67.18 -44.70
C VAL A 512 20.29 -66.20 -45.81
#